data_AF-A0A8D8Y4Z7-F1
#
_entry.id   AF-A0A8D8Y4Z7-F1
#
_cell.length_a   1.000
_cell.length_b   1.000
_cell.length_c   1.000
_cell.angle_alpha   90.00
_cell.angle_beta   90.00
_cell.angle_gamma   90.00
#
_symmetry.space_group_name_H-M   'P 1'
#
loop_
_entity.id
_entity.type
_entity.pdbx_description
1 polymer ?
#
loop_
_entity_poly.entity_id
_entity_poly.type
_entity_poly.pdbx_seq_one_letter_code
_entity_poly.pdbx_strand_id
1 'polypeptide(L)'
;MDVDDEDEVVQEIPVFLTQPDNPLYIFQYLNQPASFESPHKIVKSCVKPENQEVELEMELETRDTCYSRSMAEQLALNCDGFEADEKDKMFKRDLVDRKFLKSEKISVENNNLTVGILHDQKITLAPVNSILALKPHLPYLDKTDKRAKQDMKDEGT
;
A
#
# COMPACT_ATOMS: atom_id res chain seq x y z
N MET A 1 -54.30 -0.82 -23.61
CA MET A 1 -52.97 -0.36 -24.05
C MET A 1 -52.74 0.88 -23.24
N ASP A 2 -52.23 0.69 -22.03
CA ASP A 2 -52.00 1.78 -21.08
C ASP A 2 -50.72 2.49 -21.50
N VAL A 3 -50.91 3.73 -21.95
CA VAL A 3 -49.87 4.66 -22.37
C VAL A 3 -49.68 5.59 -21.16
N ASP A 4 -48.41 5.87 -20.83
CA ASP A 4 -47.96 6.95 -19.94
C ASP A 4 -48.01 6.72 -18.41
N ASP A 5 -47.19 5.79 -17.93
CA ASP A 5 -46.43 6.03 -16.68
C ASP A 5 -44.98 6.38 -17.08
N GLU A 6 -44.79 7.54 -17.73
CA GLU A 6 -43.44 8.09 -17.92
C GLU A 6 -42.91 8.57 -16.56
N ASP A 7 -41.93 7.84 -16.02
CA ASP A 7 -41.28 8.16 -14.73
C ASP A 7 -40.72 9.59 -14.75
N GLU A 8 -41.19 10.44 -13.84
CA GLU A 8 -40.86 11.87 -13.81
C GLU A 8 -39.38 12.07 -13.44
N VAL A 9 -38.67 12.91 -14.19
CA VAL A 9 -37.29 13.28 -13.85
C VAL A 9 -37.30 14.10 -12.56
N VAL A 10 -36.91 13.47 -11.45
CA VAL A 10 -36.85 14.11 -10.13
C VAL A 10 -35.66 15.08 -10.02
N GLN A 11 -34.53 14.79 -10.68
CA GLN A 11 -33.31 15.59 -10.56
C GLN A 11 -32.38 15.44 -11.77
N GLU A 12 -31.84 16.57 -12.25
CA GLU A 12 -30.75 16.61 -13.22
C GLU A 12 -29.43 16.91 -12.52
N ILE A 13 -28.43 16.03 -12.69
CA ILE A 13 -27.10 16.17 -12.10
C ILE A 13 -26.08 16.35 -13.24
N PRO A 14 -25.43 17.53 -13.37
CA PRO A 14 -24.41 17.73 -14.38
C PRO A 14 -23.17 16.87 -14.10
N VAL A 15 -22.61 16.31 -15.18
CA VAL A 15 -21.42 15.45 -15.15
C VAL A 15 -20.27 16.15 -15.90
N PHE A 16 -19.18 16.39 -15.20
CA PHE A 16 -17.95 16.98 -15.72
C PHE A 16 -16.86 15.92 -15.83
N LEU A 17 -16.03 16.00 -16.88
CA LEU A 17 -14.84 15.17 -17.04
C LEU A 17 -13.60 16.05 -16.87
N THR A 18 -12.68 15.58 -16.04
CA THR A 18 -11.39 16.23 -15.77
C THR A 18 -10.26 15.28 -16.10
N GLN A 19 -9.12 15.82 -16.54
CA GLN A 19 -7.92 15.05 -16.80
C GLN A 19 -6.85 15.45 -15.77
N PRO A 20 -6.41 14.52 -14.90
CA PRO A 20 -5.39 14.83 -13.91
C PRO A 20 -4.02 14.97 -14.58
N ASP A 21 -3.19 15.88 -14.05
CA ASP A 21 -1.82 16.08 -14.54
C ASP A 21 -0.90 14.88 -14.26
N ASN A 22 -1.23 14.09 -13.24
CA ASN A 22 -0.48 12.91 -12.81
C ASN A 22 -1.34 11.64 -12.93
N PRO A 23 -0.71 10.46 -13.12
CA PRO A 23 -1.46 9.22 -13.18
C PRO A 23 -2.17 8.94 -11.86
N LEU A 24 -3.48 8.66 -11.93
CA LEU A 24 -4.31 8.37 -10.77
C LEU A 24 -4.35 6.85 -10.54
N TYR A 25 -3.93 6.42 -9.36
CA TYR A 25 -3.98 5.02 -8.94
C TYR A 25 -5.00 4.82 -7.82
N ILE A 26 -5.72 3.69 -7.85
CA ILE A 26 -6.56 3.25 -6.73
C ILE A 26 -5.80 2.17 -5.96
N PHE A 27 -5.56 2.40 -4.68
CA PHE A 27 -4.94 1.39 -3.80
C PHE A 27 -6.01 0.58 -3.09
N GLN A 28 -5.99 -0.74 -3.27
CA GLN A 28 -6.86 -1.68 -2.57
C GLN A 28 -6.07 -2.43 -1.50
N TYR A 29 -6.47 -2.31 -0.24
CA TYR A 29 -5.85 -3.01 0.88
C TYR A 29 -6.55 -4.34 1.12
N LEU A 30 -6.07 -5.42 0.48
CA LEU A 30 -6.75 -6.72 0.51
C LEU A 30 -6.86 -7.36 1.90
N ASN A 31 -6.00 -6.93 2.84
CA ASN A 31 -5.93 -7.49 4.19
C ASN A 31 -6.61 -6.59 5.24
N GLN A 32 -7.39 -5.60 4.83
CA GLN A 32 -8.07 -4.68 5.74
C GLN A 32 -9.57 -4.64 5.42
N PRO A 33 -10.46 -4.76 6.42
CA PRO A 33 -11.87 -4.55 6.20
C PRO A 33 -12.14 -3.07 5.88
N ALA A 34 -13.21 -2.81 5.15
CA ALA A 34 -13.59 -1.44 4.75
C ALA A 34 -13.85 -0.50 5.94
N SER A 35 -14.20 -1.04 7.11
CA SER A 35 -14.38 -0.28 8.35
C SER A 35 -13.08 0.08 9.05
N PHE A 36 -11.93 -0.43 8.58
CA PHE A 36 -10.64 -0.15 9.17
C PHE A 36 -10.15 1.22 8.69
N GLU A 37 -10.29 2.23 9.54
CA GLU A 37 -9.59 3.49 9.34
C GLU A 37 -8.09 3.22 9.46
N SER A 38 -7.33 3.35 8.37
CA SER A 38 -5.88 3.11 8.39
C SER A 38 -5.20 4.19 9.22
N PRO A 39 -4.80 3.91 10.49
CA PRO A 39 -4.27 4.93 11.39
C PRO A 39 -2.74 5.06 11.26
N HIS A 40 -2.13 4.24 10.41
CA HIS A 40 -0.69 4.09 10.35
C HIS A 40 -0.06 5.14 9.44
N LYS A 41 0.85 5.92 10.01
CA LYS A 41 1.65 6.90 9.29
C LYS A 41 2.49 6.22 8.22
N ILE A 42 2.47 6.77 7.01
CA ILE A 42 3.38 6.38 5.93
C ILE A 42 4.75 6.98 6.26
N VAL A 43 5.74 6.12 6.47
CA VAL A 43 7.13 6.50 6.77
C VAL A 43 7.89 6.73 5.48
N LYS A 44 7.65 5.90 4.47
CA LYS A 44 8.29 5.98 3.16
C LYS A 44 7.37 5.43 2.09
N SER A 45 7.45 6.02 0.90
CA SER A 45 6.76 5.55 -0.30
C SER A 45 7.74 5.54 -1.47
N CYS A 46 7.68 4.49 -2.29
CA CYS A 46 8.42 4.37 -3.53
C CYS A 46 7.46 4.01 -4.65
N VAL A 47 7.63 4.62 -5.82
CA VAL A 47 6.80 4.36 -7.00
C VAL A 47 7.71 4.10 -8.19
N LYS A 48 7.40 3.06 -8.95
CA LYS A 48 7.97 2.76 -10.27
C LYS A 48 6.90 3.05 -11.32
N PRO A 49 6.91 4.23 -11.98
CA PRO A 49 5.80 4.67 -12.83
C PRO A 49 5.56 3.77 -14.05
N GLU A 50 6.63 3.32 -14.71
CA GLU A 50 6.53 2.46 -15.91
C GLU A 50 5.93 1.09 -15.59
N ASN A 51 6.39 0.47 -14.50
CA ASN A 51 5.89 -0.83 -14.05
C ASN A 51 4.59 -0.74 -13.25
N GLN A 52 4.14 0.47 -12.91
CA GLN A 52 2.97 0.74 -12.07
C GLN A 52 3.04 -0.04 -10.75
N GLU A 53 4.19 0.04 -10.09
CA GLU A 53 4.48 -0.66 -8.84
C GLU A 53 4.75 0.36 -7.73
N VAL A 54 4.14 0.14 -6.58
CA VAL A 54 4.23 0.99 -5.40
C VAL A 54 4.66 0.14 -4.21
N GLU A 55 5.59 0.67 -3.44
CA GLU A 55 6.02 0.11 -2.16
C GLU A 55 5.81 1.15 -1.06
N LEU A 56 5.19 0.75 0.04
CA LEU A 56 4.89 1.60 1.18
C LEU A 56 5.50 1.00 2.45
N GLU A 57 6.16 1.84 3.24
CA GLU A 57 6.54 1.54 4.62
C GLU A 57 5.60 2.29 5.54
N MET A 58 4.90 1.57 6.40
CA MET A 58 3.95 2.13 7.36
C MET A 58 4.40 1.84 8.78
N GLU A 59 4.26 2.81 9.67
CA GLU A 59 4.61 2.68 11.08
C GLU A 59 3.71 1.64 11.78
N LEU A 60 4.30 0.78 12.59
CA LEU A 60 3.59 -0.14 13.48
C LEU A 60 3.52 0.45 14.88
N GLU A 61 2.40 0.21 15.58
CA GLU A 61 2.30 0.53 17.00
C GLU A 61 3.06 -0.53 17.81
N THR A 62 4.14 -0.11 18.45
CA THR A 62 5.09 -0.99 19.15
C THR A 62 4.88 -1.01 20.66
N ARG A 63 3.91 -0.22 21.16
CA ARG A 63 3.50 -0.17 22.56
C ARG A 63 2.18 -0.90 22.83
N ASP A 64 1.51 -1.38 21.78
CA ASP A 64 0.27 -2.13 21.91
C ASP A 64 0.49 -3.49 22.57
N THR A 65 -0.52 -3.99 23.28
CA THR A 65 -0.49 -5.30 23.95
C THR A 65 -0.41 -6.47 22.97
N CYS A 66 -0.87 -6.30 21.73
CA CYS A 66 -0.80 -7.31 20.68
C CYS A 66 0.57 -7.35 19.99
N TYR A 67 1.50 -6.47 20.35
CA TYR A 67 2.84 -6.41 19.78
C TYR A 67 3.88 -7.07 20.70
N SER A 68 4.45 -8.19 20.26
CA SER A 68 5.52 -8.88 20.99
C SER A 68 6.88 -8.23 20.72
N ARG A 69 7.34 -7.41 21.66
CA ARG A 69 8.64 -6.73 21.56
C ARG A 69 9.82 -7.69 21.47
N SER A 70 9.84 -8.75 22.28
CA SER A 70 10.93 -9.73 22.27
C SER A 70 11.09 -10.42 20.91
N MET A 71 9.97 -10.76 20.26
CA MET A 71 9.98 -11.33 18.91
C MET A 71 10.46 -10.29 17.88
N ALA A 72 10.01 -9.05 17.99
CA ALA A 72 10.41 -7.98 17.08
C ALA A 72 11.90 -7.62 17.19
N GLU A 73 12.46 -7.63 18.40
CA GLU A 73 13.90 -7.44 18.65
C GLU A 73 14.72 -8.56 18.01
N GLN A 74 14.29 -9.82 18.17
CA GLN A 74 14.95 -10.96 17.52
C GLN A 74 14.91 -10.87 15.99
N LEU A 75 13.77 -10.47 15.42
CA LEU A 75 13.64 -10.29 13.96
C LEU A 75 14.54 -9.15 13.46
N ALA A 76 14.60 -8.04 14.18
CA ALA A 76 15.47 -6.92 13.82
C ALA A 76 16.95 -7.32 13.89
N LEU A 77 17.35 -8.02 14.96
CA LEU A 77 18.72 -8.52 15.13
C LEU A 77 19.12 -9.51 14.03
N ASN A 78 18.24 -10.44 13.66
CA ASN A 78 18.51 -11.39 12.57
C ASN A 78 18.67 -10.66 11.23
N CYS A 79 17.84 -9.64 10.99
CA CYS A 79 17.83 -8.86 9.76
C CYS A 79 19.06 -7.95 9.61
N ASP A 80 19.38 -7.18 10.65
CA ASP A 80 20.43 -6.18 10.60
C ASP A 80 21.78 -6.71 11.06
N GLY A 81 21.79 -7.53 12.12
CA GLY A 81 23.00 -8.04 12.72
C GLY A 81 23.53 -7.27 13.88
N PHE A 82 24.39 -7.96 14.64
CA PHE A 82 24.94 -7.44 15.88
C PHE A 82 25.93 -6.30 15.60
N GLU A 83 26.74 -6.42 14.54
CA GLU A 83 27.83 -5.48 14.21
C GLU A 83 27.50 -4.58 13.02
N ALA A 84 26.23 -4.49 12.59
CA ALA A 84 25.87 -3.61 11.48
C ALA A 84 25.94 -2.13 11.88
N ASP A 85 26.57 -1.33 11.03
CA ASP A 85 26.59 0.12 11.14
C ASP A 85 25.16 0.69 11.15
N GLU A 86 24.90 1.72 11.96
CA GLU A 86 23.57 2.34 12.07
C GLU A 86 22.99 2.83 10.73
N LYS A 87 23.86 3.13 9.76
CA LYS A 87 23.45 3.58 8.42
C LYS A 87 22.87 2.44 7.57
N ASP A 88 23.33 1.21 7.82
CA ASP A 88 22.95 0.02 7.06
C ASP A 88 21.84 -0.80 7.74
N LYS A 89 21.52 -0.44 9.00
CA LYS A 89 20.37 -0.97 9.73
C LYS A 89 19.06 -0.58 9.06
N MET A 90 18.24 -1.58 8.78
CA MET A 90 16.86 -1.45 8.33
C MET A 90 15.98 -0.94 9.47
N PHE A 91 16.21 -1.45 10.68
CA PHE A 91 15.47 -1.10 11.89
C PHE A 91 16.38 -0.34 12.86
N LYS A 92 16.42 0.99 12.72
CA LYS A 92 17.25 1.89 13.53
C LYS A 92 16.97 1.84 15.04
N ARG A 93 15.83 1.30 15.45
CA ARG A 93 15.41 1.17 16.85
C ARG A 93 15.69 -0.23 17.43
N ASP A 94 16.39 -1.07 16.66
CA ASP A 94 16.64 -2.48 16.97
C ASP A 94 15.35 -3.29 17.22
N LEU A 95 14.22 -2.84 16.64
CA LEU A 95 12.91 -3.48 16.71
C LEU A 95 12.16 -3.26 15.40
N VAL A 96 11.36 -4.25 14.99
CA VAL A 96 10.54 -4.18 13.78
C VAL A 96 9.40 -3.17 13.96
N ASP A 97 9.67 -1.90 13.67
CA ASP A 97 8.78 -0.77 13.91
C ASP A 97 7.87 -0.40 12.73
N ARG A 98 7.94 -1.18 11.64
CA ARG A 98 7.25 -0.89 10.37
C ARG A 98 6.73 -2.15 9.72
N LYS A 99 5.61 -2.01 9.00
CA LYS A 99 5.11 -2.98 8.05
C LYS A 99 5.36 -2.49 6.63
N PHE A 100 5.59 -3.43 5.72
CA PHE A 100 5.89 -3.15 4.33
C PHE A 100 4.72 -3.66 3.48
N LEU A 101 4.24 -2.81 2.57
CA LEU A 101 3.25 -3.16 1.58
C LEU A 101 3.86 -3.01 0.20
N LYS A 102 3.55 -3.96 -0.68
CA LYS A 102 3.93 -3.93 -2.08
C LYS A 102 2.68 -4.11 -2.93
N SER A 103 2.57 -3.33 -3.99
CA SER A 103 1.44 -3.43 -4.91
C SER A 103 1.63 -4.52 -5.95
N GLU A 104 0.53 -5.11 -6.35
CA GLU A 104 0.39 -5.81 -7.63
C GLU A 104 -0.68 -5.12 -8.47
N LYS A 105 -0.41 -4.97 -9.77
CA LYS A 105 -1.38 -4.42 -10.71
C LYS A 105 -2.53 -5.40 -10.89
N ILE A 106 -3.76 -4.91 -10.72
CA ILE A 106 -4.97 -5.66 -11.03
C ILE A 106 -5.31 -5.42 -12.50
N SER A 107 -5.41 -6.50 -13.27
CA SER A 107 -5.92 -6.42 -14.64
C SER A 107 -7.43 -6.24 -14.59
N VAL A 108 -7.92 -5.15 -15.18
CA VAL A 108 -9.36 -4.90 -15.31
C VAL A 108 -9.68 -4.93 -16.80
N GLU A 109 -10.60 -5.81 -17.19
CA GLU A 109 -11.07 -5.87 -18.57
C GLU A 109 -11.70 -4.51 -18.95
N ASN A 110 -11.31 -4.00 -20.11
CA ASN A 110 -11.86 -2.80 -20.76
C ASN A 110 -11.45 -1.43 -20.21
N ASN A 111 -10.51 -1.30 -19.25
CA ASN A 111 -9.79 -0.05 -18.90
C ASN A 111 -10.62 1.25 -18.70
N ASN A 112 -11.92 1.15 -18.44
CA ASN A 112 -12.88 2.27 -18.38
C ASN A 112 -13.20 2.67 -16.93
N LEU A 113 -12.19 2.74 -16.07
CA LEU A 113 -12.38 3.11 -14.67
C LEU A 113 -12.21 4.61 -14.48
N THR A 114 -13.17 5.21 -13.79
CA THR A 114 -13.12 6.61 -13.37
C THR A 114 -13.43 6.71 -11.88
N VAL A 115 -12.86 7.71 -11.22
CA VAL A 115 -13.30 8.13 -9.88
C VAL A 115 -14.21 9.33 -10.06
N GLY A 116 -15.36 9.31 -9.40
CA GLY A 116 -16.32 10.41 -9.39
C GLY A 116 -16.43 11.03 -8.00
N ILE A 117 -16.39 12.36 -7.94
CA ILE A 117 -16.72 13.12 -6.73
C ILE A 117 -18.07 13.80 -6.95
N LEU A 118 -19.03 13.50 -6.08
CA LEU A 118 -20.32 14.20 -6.02
C LEU A 118 -20.23 15.34 -5.00
N HIS A 119 -20.35 16.58 -5.47
CA HIS A 119 -20.32 17.78 -4.64
C HIS A 119 -21.30 18.82 -5.18
N ASP A 120 -22.11 19.43 -4.30
CA ASP A 120 -23.14 20.41 -4.68
C ASP A 120 -24.06 19.97 -5.84
N GLN A 121 -24.50 18.71 -5.83
CA GLN A 121 -25.30 18.12 -6.91
C GLN A 121 -24.60 18.14 -8.28
N LYS A 122 -23.27 18.11 -8.32
CA LYS A 122 -22.46 17.98 -9.54
C LYS A 122 -21.52 16.80 -9.41
N ILE A 123 -21.37 16.02 -10.48
CA ILE A 123 -20.42 14.91 -10.53
C ILE A 123 -19.20 15.36 -11.33
N THR A 124 -18.01 15.21 -10.76
CA THR A 124 -16.75 15.38 -11.48
C THR A 124 -16.03 14.05 -11.58
N LEU A 125 -15.78 13.59 -12.81
CA LEU A 125 -15.10 12.34 -13.11
C LEU A 125 -13.62 12.60 -13.45
N ALA A 126 -12.74 11.71 -13.00
CA ALA A 126 -11.34 11.65 -13.41
C ALA A 126 -10.97 10.21 -13.83
N PRO A 127 -10.26 10.01 -14.95
CA PRO A 127 -9.81 8.70 -15.39
C PRO A 127 -8.78 8.11 -14.42
N VAL A 128 -8.87 6.79 -14.21
CA VAL A 128 -7.94 6.03 -13.37
C VAL A 128 -6.95 5.29 -14.26
N ASN A 129 -5.65 5.43 -13.99
CA ASN A 129 -4.61 4.74 -14.73
C ASN A 129 -4.55 3.25 -14.41
N SER A 130 -4.66 2.89 -13.13
CA SER A 130 -4.68 1.50 -12.71
C SER A 130 -5.19 1.31 -11.28
N ILE A 131 -5.64 0.08 -10.99
CA ILE A 131 -5.93 -0.39 -9.64
C ILE A 131 -4.77 -1.24 -9.17
N LEU A 132 -4.25 -0.93 -7.99
CA LEU A 132 -3.11 -1.58 -7.37
C LEU A 132 -3.55 -2.27 -6.07
N ALA A 133 -3.45 -3.59 -6.04
CA ALA A 133 -3.68 -4.40 -4.84
C ALA A 133 -2.44 -4.35 -3.94
N LEU A 134 -2.54 -3.70 -2.79
CA LEU A 134 -1.49 -3.70 -1.78
C LEU A 134 -1.54 -4.97 -0.94
N LYS A 135 -0.42 -5.68 -0.90
CA LYS A 135 -0.20 -6.89 -0.12
C LYS A 135 0.97 -6.71 0.84
N PRO A 136 0.96 -7.37 2.03
CA PRO A 136 2.13 -7.42 2.88
C PRO A 136 3.34 -7.99 2.16
N HIS A 137 4.47 -7.33 2.35
CA HIS A 137 5.77 -7.78 1.89
C HIS A 137 6.70 -7.84 3.12
N LEU A 138 7.65 -8.78 3.13
CA LEU A 138 8.50 -9.05 4.30
C LEU A 138 9.99 -8.94 3.90
N PRO A 139 10.44 -7.77 3.42
CA PRO A 139 11.80 -7.60 2.86
C PRO A 139 12.92 -7.86 3.88
N TYR A 140 12.62 -7.73 5.16
CA TYR A 140 13.55 -8.02 6.24
C TYR A 140 13.88 -9.53 6.37
N LEU A 141 12.96 -10.42 5.95
CA LEU A 141 13.24 -11.86 5.88
C LEU A 141 14.19 -12.16 4.72
N ASP A 142 13.98 -11.54 3.55
CA ASP A 142 14.90 -11.66 2.42
C ASP A 142 16.31 -11.15 2.78
N LYS A 143 16.41 -10.05 3.55
CA LYS A 143 17.69 -9.54 4.05
C LYS A 143 18.34 -10.51 5.04
N THR A 144 17.56 -11.09 5.96
CA THR A 144 18.03 -12.11 6.91
C THR A 144 18.62 -13.33 6.18
N ASP A 145 17.89 -13.86 5.19
CA ASP A 145 18.33 -15.02 4.40
C ASP A 145 19.61 -14.74 3.62
N LYS A 146 19.73 -13.54 3.03
CA LYS A 146 20.94 -13.14 2.31
C LYS A 146 22.16 -13.08 3.23
N ARG A 147 21.97 -12.55 4.43
CA ARG A 147 23.03 -12.44 5.43
C ARG A 147 23.45 -13.81 5.97
N ALA A 148 22.51 -14.67 6.33
CA ALA A 148 22.83 -16.03 6.76
C ALA A 148 23.66 -16.80 5.71
N LYS A 149 23.35 -16.61 4.42
CA LYS A 149 24.14 -17.17 3.31
C LYS A 149 25.52 -16.54 3.13
N GLN A 150 25.74 -15.31 3.58
CA GLN A 150 27.05 -14.65 3.58
C GLN A 150 27.89 -15.15 4.75
N ASP A 151 27.33 -15.17 5.96
CA ASP A 151 28.02 -15.64 7.17
C ASP A 151 28.53 -17.09 6.99
N MET A 152 27.70 -17.99 6.42
CA MET A 152 28.11 -19.36 6.10
C MET A 152 29.27 -19.47 5.09
N LYS A 153 29.43 -18.48 4.20
CA LYS A 153 30.55 -18.46 3.24
C LYS A 153 31.83 -17.97 3.92
N ASP A 154 31.70 -16.99 4.80
CA ASP A 154 32.84 -16.39 5.50
C ASP A 154 33.42 -17.34 6.56
N GLU A 155 32.59 -18.16 7.22
CA GLU A 155 33.06 -19.22 8.15
C GLU A 155 33.68 -20.44 7.45
N GLY A 156 33.43 -20.62 6.14
CA GLY A 156 33.91 -21.75 5.35
C GLY A 156 35.27 -21.56 4.67
N THR A 157 35.98 -20.46 4.97
CA THR A 157 37.30 -20.09 4.41
C THR A 157 38.34 -20.01 5.52
#